data_AF-A0A914V4G8-F1
#
_entry.id   AF-A0A914V4G8-F1
#
_cell.length_a   1.000
_cell.length_b   1.000
_cell.length_c   1.000
_cell.angle_alpha   90.00
_cell.angle_beta   90.00
_cell.angle_gamma   90.00
#
_symmetry.space_group_name_H-M   'P 1'
#
loop_
_entity.id
_entity.type
_entity.pdbx_description
1 polymer ?
#
loop_
_entity_poly.entity_id
_entity_poly.type
_entity_poly.pdbx_seq_one_letter_code
_entity_poly.pdbx_strand_id
1 'polypeptide(L)'
;MTSGNVEKLKLGNKLAVLGGDFLLANASVALANLCAPQVTSSVAQGIADMSEAEFLSLKHPDRALPQDLWDRTIYLQSGSLLAHSCKSTILLADLDDQSLLDNSFTIGRRVALIYA
;
A
#
# COMPACT_ATOMS: atom_id res chain seq x y z
N MET A 1 26.64 26.12 -2.64
CA MET A 1 26.49 24.65 -2.63
C MET A 1 27.32 24.11 -3.79
N THR A 2 28.38 23.33 -3.51
CA THR A 2 29.37 22.93 -4.52
C THR A 2 28.76 21.92 -5.51
N SER A 3 29.12 22.02 -6.79
CA SER A 3 28.59 21.18 -7.90
C SER A 3 28.66 19.68 -7.60
N GLY A 4 29.62 19.23 -6.78
CA GLY A 4 29.75 17.84 -6.35
C GLY A 4 28.64 17.32 -5.42
N ASN A 5 27.95 18.19 -4.67
CA ASN A 5 26.83 17.77 -3.81
C ASN A 5 25.54 17.53 -4.61
N VAL A 6 25.32 18.29 -5.69
CA VAL A 6 24.14 18.12 -6.55
C VAL A 6 24.21 16.79 -7.32
N GLU A 7 25.38 16.42 -7.82
CA GLU A 7 25.57 15.13 -8.51
C GLU A 7 25.39 13.92 -7.57
N LYS A 8 25.87 14.02 -6.32
CA LYS A 8 25.62 12.99 -5.30
C LYS A 8 24.13 12.82 -4.98
N LEU A 9 23.39 13.93 -4.84
CA LEU A 9 21.95 13.89 -4.60
C LEU A 9 21.18 13.28 -5.78
N LYS A 10 21.54 13.64 -7.02
CA LYS A 10 20.95 13.04 -8.22
C LYS A 10 21.19 11.53 -8.30
N LEU A 11 22.41 11.07 -7.96
CA LEU A 11 22.72 9.65 -7.92
C LEU A 11 21.90 8.94 -6.83
N GLY A 12 21.80 9.54 -5.64
CA GLY A 12 20.98 9.03 -4.55
C GLY A 12 19.51 8.86 -4.93
N ASN A 13 18.91 9.85 -5.61
CA ASN A 13 17.53 9.77 -6.08
C ASN A 13 17.32 8.61 -7.08
N LYS A 14 18.25 8.43 -8.04
CA LYS A 14 18.17 7.31 -8.99
C LYS A 14 18.26 5.95 -8.30
N LEU A 15 19.16 5.84 -7.31
CA LEU A 15 19.29 4.61 -6.52
C LEU A 15 18.05 4.32 -5.67
N ALA A 16 17.40 5.35 -5.11
CA ALA A 16 16.17 5.20 -4.34
C ALA A 16 15.01 4.65 -5.21
N VAL A 17 14.84 5.20 -6.42
CA VAL A 17 13.83 4.72 -7.38
C VAL A 17 14.11 3.26 -7.78
N LEU A 18 15.36 2.96 -8.15
CA LEU A 18 15.77 1.58 -8.49
C LEU A 18 15.58 0.60 -7.33
N GLY A 19 15.86 1.04 -6.10
CA GLY A 19 15.62 0.24 -4.90
C GLY A 19 14.14 -0.10 -4.71
N GLY A 20 13.26 0.87 -4.95
CA GLY A 20 11.80 0.65 -4.95
C GLY A 20 11.37 -0.37 -6.01
N ASP A 21 11.80 -0.19 -7.26
CA ASP A 21 11.46 -1.10 -8.36
C ASP A 21 11.95 -2.52 -8.09
N PHE A 22 13.17 -2.66 -7.55
CA PHE A 22 13.74 -3.96 -7.18
C PHE A 22 12.91 -4.67 -6.09
N LEU A 23 12.51 -3.95 -5.04
CA LEU A 23 11.68 -4.51 -3.97
C LEU A 23 10.29 -4.91 -4.49
N LEU A 24 9.67 -4.06 -5.32
CA LEU A 24 8.35 -4.33 -5.90
C LEU A 24 8.37 -5.53 -6.85
N ALA A 25 9.42 -5.66 -7.66
CA ALA A 25 9.61 -6.82 -8.53
C ALA A 25 9.79 -8.12 -7.72
N ASN A 26 10.63 -8.09 -6.67
CA ASN A 26 10.81 -9.27 -5.80
C ASN A 26 9.55 -9.66 -5.04
N ALA A 27 8.79 -8.67 -4.53
CA ALA A 27 7.50 -8.93 -3.90
C ALA A 27 6.51 -9.57 -4.90
N SER A 28 6.51 -9.08 -6.14
CA SER A 28 5.66 -9.62 -7.22
C SER A 28 6.02 -11.07 -7.58
N VAL A 29 7.32 -11.40 -7.62
CA VAL A 29 7.80 -12.78 -7.80
C VAL A 29 7.38 -13.68 -6.63
N ALA A 30 7.52 -13.20 -5.39
CA ALA A 30 7.09 -13.93 -4.21
C ALA A 30 5.57 -14.19 -4.23
N LEU A 31 4.76 -13.19 -4.60
CA LEU A 31 3.32 -13.31 -4.74
C LEU A 31 2.91 -14.30 -5.85
N ALA A 32 3.65 -14.35 -6.97
CA ALA A 32 3.41 -15.32 -8.02
C ALA A 32 3.71 -16.76 -7.56
N ASN A 33 4.74 -16.93 -6.75
CA ASN A 33 5.13 -18.24 -6.20
C ASN A 33 4.16 -18.77 -5.12
N LEU A 34 3.28 -17.94 -4.56
CA LEU A 34 2.23 -18.40 -3.64
C LEU A 34 1.15 -19.25 -4.32
N CYS A 35 1.07 -19.24 -5.66
CA CYS A 35 0.04 -19.97 -6.44
C CYS A 35 -1.40 -19.65 -6.00
N ALA A 36 -1.63 -18.49 -5.39
CA ALA A 36 -2.92 -18.05 -4.85
C ALA A 36 -3.38 -16.75 -5.56
N PRO A 37 -4.08 -16.85 -6.71
CA PRO A 37 -4.39 -15.68 -7.54
C PRO A 37 -5.27 -14.64 -6.82
N GLN A 38 -6.13 -15.07 -5.89
CA GLN A 38 -6.97 -14.19 -5.09
C GLN A 38 -6.14 -13.31 -4.14
N VAL A 39 -5.05 -13.86 -3.59
CA VAL A 39 -4.10 -13.16 -2.71
C VAL A 39 -3.26 -12.19 -3.54
N THR A 40 -2.71 -12.66 -4.66
CA THR A 40 -1.95 -11.80 -5.59
C THR A 40 -2.78 -10.61 -6.06
N SER A 41 -4.04 -10.83 -6.43
CA SER A 41 -4.96 -9.75 -6.84
C SER A 41 -5.28 -8.79 -5.69
N SER A 42 -5.46 -9.30 -4.47
CA SER A 42 -5.75 -8.47 -3.29
C SER A 42 -4.58 -7.55 -2.94
N VAL A 43 -3.36 -8.07 -2.97
CA VAL A 43 -2.16 -7.27 -2.69
C VAL A 43 -1.88 -6.28 -3.83
N ALA A 44 -2.08 -6.68 -5.08
CA ALA A 44 -1.96 -5.78 -6.23
C ALA A 44 -2.96 -4.61 -6.14
N GLN A 45 -4.20 -4.87 -5.68
CA GLN A 45 -5.17 -3.80 -5.43
C GLN A 45 -4.68 -2.84 -4.35
N GLY A 46 -4.15 -3.35 -3.23
CA GLY A 46 -3.57 -2.50 -2.18
C GLY A 46 -2.43 -1.61 -2.67
N ILE A 47 -1.58 -2.11 -3.58
CA ILE A 47 -0.51 -1.31 -4.21
C ILE A 47 -1.08 -0.22 -5.12
N ALA A 48 -2.12 -0.53 -5.89
CA ALA A 48 -2.81 0.42 -6.75
C ALA A 48 -3.47 1.54 -5.92
N ASP A 49 -4.16 1.17 -4.84
CA ASP A 49 -4.79 2.10 -3.90
C ASP A 49 -3.77 3.04 -3.25
N MET A 50 -2.62 2.50 -2.82
CA MET A 50 -1.52 3.30 -2.26
C MET A 50 -0.96 4.29 -3.28
N SER A 51 -0.88 3.88 -4.55
CA SER A 51 -0.46 4.77 -5.63
C SER A 51 -1.49 5.88 -5.88
N GLU A 52 -2.80 5.57 -5.82
CA GLU A 52 -3.88 6.57 -5.92
C GLU A 52 -3.80 7.59 -4.77
N ALA A 53 -3.46 7.16 -3.55
CA ALA A 53 -3.32 8.04 -2.39
C ALA A 53 -2.25 9.13 -2.61
N GLU A 54 -1.11 8.77 -3.20
CA GLU A 54 -0.05 9.73 -3.54
C GLU A 54 -0.54 10.77 -4.56
N PHE A 55 -1.29 10.35 -5.59
CA PHE A 55 -1.89 11.30 -6.53
C PHE A 55 -2.96 12.19 -5.89
N LEU A 56 -3.73 11.67 -4.94
CA LEU A 56 -4.73 12.42 -4.20
C LEU A 56 -4.08 13.48 -3.32
N SER A 57 -2.99 13.13 -2.63
CA SER A 57 -2.16 14.02 -1.82
C SER A 57 -1.55 15.16 -2.66
N LEU A 58 -1.03 14.84 -3.85
CA LEU A 58 -0.49 15.84 -4.78
C LEU A 58 -1.55 16.83 -5.29
N LYS A 59 -2.80 16.39 -5.47
CA LYS A 59 -3.91 17.25 -5.91
C LYS A 59 -4.42 18.18 -4.81
N HIS A 60 -4.26 17.78 -3.55
CA HIS A 60 -4.72 18.54 -2.40
C HIS A 60 -3.56 18.79 -1.42
N PRO A 61 -2.63 19.71 -1.76
CA PRO A 61 -1.46 20.00 -0.93
C PRO A 61 -1.82 20.70 0.40
N ASP A 62 -3.05 21.22 0.51
CA ASP A 62 -3.55 21.82 1.74
C ASP A 62 -3.83 20.75 2.80
N ARG A 63 -3.28 20.95 4.00
CA ARG A 63 -3.47 20.01 5.13
C ARG A 63 -4.89 19.99 5.69
N ALA A 64 -5.74 20.95 5.32
CA ALA A 64 -7.12 21.05 5.77
C ALA A 64 -8.07 20.34 4.81
N LEU A 65 -7.96 19.01 4.73
CA LEU A 65 -8.91 18.19 3.99
C LEU A 65 -10.21 18.06 4.81
N PRO A 66 -11.39 18.05 4.16
CA PRO A 66 -12.61 17.59 4.80
C PRO A 66 -12.40 16.19 5.37
N GLN A 67 -13.04 15.89 6.52
CA GLN A 67 -12.85 14.63 7.23
C GLN A 67 -13.05 13.40 6.33
N ASP A 68 -14.09 13.38 5.50
CA ASP A 68 -14.38 12.27 4.59
C ASP A 68 -13.24 12.01 3.59
N LEU A 69 -12.58 13.08 3.12
CA LEU A 69 -11.48 12.99 2.17
C LEU A 69 -10.18 12.58 2.86
N TRP A 70 -9.98 13.02 4.10
CA TRP A 70 -8.86 12.60 4.95
C TRP A 70 -8.94 11.10 5.27
N ASP A 71 -10.10 10.62 5.73
CA ASP A 71 -10.36 9.21 6.02
C ASP A 71 -10.11 8.33 4.78
N ARG A 72 -10.57 8.79 3.61
CA ARG A 72 -10.31 8.11 2.33
C ARG A 72 -8.82 8.10 1.99
N THR A 73 -8.11 9.19 2.20
CA THR A 73 -6.67 9.28 1.92
C THR A 73 -5.90 8.28 2.77
N ILE A 74 -6.16 8.25 4.07
CA ILE A 74 -5.52 7.32 5.01
C ILE A 74 -5.82 5.87 4.64
N TYR A 75 -7.09 5.60 4.31
CA TYR A 75 -7.49 4.28 3.85
C TYR A 75 -6.70 3.86 2.61
N LEU A 76 -6.63 4.70 1.58
CA LEU A 76 -5.91 4.37 0.35
C LEU A 76 -4.39 4.24 0.60
N GLN A 77 -3.81 5.09 1.44
CA GLN A 77 -2.38 5.13 1.71
C GLN A 77 -1.87 3.90 2.47
N SER A 78 -2.61 3.46 3.50
CA SER A 78 -2.14 2.41 4.41
C SER A 78 -3.22 1.38 4.76
N GLY A 79 -4.49 1.78 4.80
CA GLY A 79 -5.61 0.92 5.22
C GLY A 79 -5.98 -0.18 4.24
N SER A 80 -5.93 0.10 2.95
CA SER A 80 -6.24 -0.84 1.86
C SER A 80 -5.29 -2.03 1.91
N LEU A 81 -3.98 -1.78 1.96
CA LEU A 81 -2.96 -2.81 2.00
C LEU A 81 -3.05 -3.66 3.27
N LEU A 82 -3.27 -3.05 4.43
CA LEU A 82 -3.46 -3.78 5.70
C LEU A 82 -4.72 -4.65 5.67
N ALA A 83 -5.84 -4.10 5.20
CA ALA A 83 -7.09 -4.83 5.08
C ALA A 83 -6.98 -6.02 4.11
N HIS A 84 -6.36 -5.82 2.95
CA HIS A 84 -6.08 -6.89 1.99
C HIS A 84 -5.09 -7.92 2.52
N SER A 85 -4.11 -7.53 3.32
CA SER A 85 -3.15 -8.45 3.94
C SER A 85 -3.85 -9.37 4.95
N CYS A 86 -4.64 -8.80 5.87
CA CYS A 86 -5.41 -9.58 6.85
C CYS A 86 -6.42 -10.52 6.17
N LYS A 87 -7.10 -10.05 5.12
CA LYS A 87 -7.99 -10.91 4.33
C LYS A 87 -7.22 -12.03 3.63
N SER A 88 -6.06 -11.72 3.05
CA SER A 88 -5.22 -12.68 2.34
C SER A 88 -4.71 -13.81 3.25
N THR A 89 -4.39 -13.52 4.52
CA THR A 89 -3.96 -14.58 5.45
C THR A 89 -5.09 -15.56 5.76
N ILE A 90 -6.34 -15.10 5.83
CA ILE A 90 -7.51 -15.98 6.02
C ILE A 90 -7.76 -16.83 4.77
N LEU A 91 -7.63 -16.23 3.57
CA LEU A 91 -7.72 -16.97 2.30
C LEU A 91 -6.62 -18.04 2.17
N LEU A 92 -5.40 -17.76 2.64
CA LEU A 92 -4.30 -18.73 2.65
C LEU A 92 -4.50 -19.85 3.69
N ALA A 93 -5.27 -19.58 4.75
CA ALA A 93 -5.59 -20.55 5.80
C ALA A 93 -6.74 -21.49 5.42
N ASP A 94 -7.31 -21.35 4.21
CA ASP A 94 -8.43 -22.14 3.70
C ASP A 94 -9.67 -22.10 4.61
N LEU A 95 -9.90 -20.94 5.24
CA LEU A 95 -11.05 -20.68 6.08
C LEU A 95 -12.15 -20.00 5.26
N ASP A 96 -13.17 -20.77 4.88
CA ASP A 96 -14.31 -20.31 4.06
C ASP A 96 -15.38 -19.52 4.85
N ASP A 97 -15.02 -18.98 6.02
CA ASP A 97 -15.95 -18.17 6.82
C ASP A 97 -16.01 -16.73 6.29
N GLN A 98 -17.08 -16.43 5.57
CA GLN A 98 -17.35 -15.09 5.03
C GLN A 98 -17.41 -14.01 6.12
N SER A 99 -17.90 -14.34 7.31
CA SER A 99 -17.96 -13.39 8.41
C SER A 99 -16.56 -13.03 8.91
N LEU A 100 -15.63 -13.99 8.90
CA LEU A 100 -14.24 -13.79 9.30
C LEU A 100 -13.47 -12.95 8.26
N LEU A 101 -13.75 -13.15 6.97
CA LEU A 101 -13.18 -12.35 5.88
C LEU A 101 -13.60 -10.87 5.99
N ASP A 102 -14.87 -10.60 6.26
CA ASP A 102 -15.37 -9.23 6.39
C ASP A 102 -14.86 -8.55 7.67
N ASN A 103 -14.77 -9.30 8.76
CA ASN A 103 -14.22 -8.82 10.03
C ASN A 103 -12.72 -8.51 9.90
N SER A 104 -11.93 -9.41 9.32
CA SER A 104 -10.48 -9.21 9.12
C SER A 104 -10.18 -8.01 8.24
N PHE A 105 -10.95 -7.81 7.17
CA PHE A 105 -10.86 -6.62 6.32
C PHE A 105 -11.21 -5.34 7.08
N THR A 106 -12.29 -5.37 7.87
CA THR A 106 -12.74 -4.22 8.67
C THR A 106 -11.70 -3.83 9.74
N ILE A 107 -11.06 -4.82 10.37
CA ILE A 107 -10.00 -4.61 11.35
C ILE A 107 -8.82 -3.89 10.69
N GLY A 108 -8.33 -4.39 9.55
CA GLY A 108 -7.21 -3.77 8.84
C GLY A 108 -7.48 -2.30 8.47
N ARG A 109 -8.69 -2.02 7.99
CA ARG A 109 -9.13 -0.64 7.69
C ARG A 109 -9.13 0.25 8.93
N ARG A 110 -9.69 -0.23 10.04
CA ARG A 110 -9.81 0.57 11.28
C ARG A 110 -8.45 0.82 11.93
N VAL A 111 -7.55 -0.17 11.91
CA VAL A 111 -6.20 -0.03 12.47
C VAL A 111 -5.43 1.11 11.77
N ALA A 112 -5.54 1.20 10.44
CA ALA A 112 -4.89 2.29 9.71
C ALA A 112 -5.42 3.68 10.09
N LEU A 113 -6.72 3.82 10.28
CA LEU A 113 -7.33 5.08 10.71
C LEU A 113 -6.91 5.50 12.13
N ILE A 114 -6.61 4.55 13.01
CA ILE A 114 -6.15 4.85 14.38
C ILE A 114 -4.69 5.33 14.39
N TYR A 115 -3.88 4.89 13.41
CA TYR A 115 -2.44 5.18 13.38
C TYR A 115 -2.07 6.44 12.60
N ALA A 116 -2.99 6.99 11.80
CA ALA A 116 -2.77 8.16 10.95
C ALA A 116 -2.98 9.49 11.69
#